data_AF-A0A7X2ZHA0-F1
#
_entry.id   AF-A0A7X2ZHA0-F1
#
_cell.length_a   1.000
_cell.length_b   1.000
_cell.length_c   1.000
_cell.angle_alpha   90.00
_cell.angle_beta   90.00
_cell.angle_gamma   90.00
#
_symmetry.space_group_name_H-M   'P 1'
#
loop_
_entity.id
_entity.type
_entity.pdbx_description
1 polymer ?
#
loop_
_entity_poly.entity_id
_entity_poly.type
_entity_poly.pdbx_seq_one_letter_code
_entity_poly.pdbx_strand_id
1 'polypeptide(L)'
;HYKNANFGRDFEVEEFVDLRTVNEGEISPDGRGTLKFARGIEIGHIFKLGTRYTEAMNANILDANGRSIPMLMGCYGIGVSRLLSAILEQFARIYVEKTPREEFKFSWSINFPKELAPFDIHLVPVNVK
;
A
#
# COMPACT_ATOMS: atom_id res chain seq x y z
N HIS A 1 -11.75 -21.64 32.72
CA HIS A 1 -11.79 -20.18 32.90
C HIS A 1 -11.79 -19.86 34.38
N TYR A 2 -10.86 -19.01 34.82
CA TYR A 2 -11.00 -18.32 36.11
C TYR A 2 -12.08 -17.22 35.94
N LYS A 3 -12.89 -17.01 36.98
CA LYS A 3 -13.90 -15.93 37.02
C LYS A 3 -13.49 -14.93 38.09
N ASN A 4 -13.86 -13.66 37.90
CA ASN A 4 -13.56 -12.58 38.85
C ASN A 4 -12.05 -12.38 39.14
N ALA A 5 -11.21 -12.55 38.11
CA ALA A 5 -9.79 -12.26 38.21
C ALA A 5 -9.56 -10.74 38.31
N ASN A 6 -8.69 -10.32 39.23
CA ASN A 6 -8.38 -8.92 39.50
C ASN A 6 -6.89 -8.64 39.32
N PHE A 7 -6.61 -7.61 38.53
CA PHE A 7 -5.26 -7.07 38.36
C PHE A 7 -4.69 -6.60 39.72
N GLY A 8 -3.43 -6.94 39.99
CA GLY A 8 -2.72 -6.60 41.23
C GLY A 8 -2.99 -7.51 42.43
N ARG A 9 -4.08 -8.31 42.41
CA ARG A 9 -4.34 -9.34 43.44
C ARG A 9 -4.02 -10.75 42.93
N ASP A 10 -4.52 -11.07 41.74
CA ASP A 10 -4.45 -12.42 41.17
C ASP A 10 -3.36 -12.56 40.10
N PHE A 11 -2.94 -11.44 39.50
CA PHE A 11 -1.85 -11.39 38.53
C PHE A 11 -1.24 -9.99 38.45
N GLU A 12 0.02 -9.93 38.05
CA GLU A 12 0.74 -8.70 37.74
C GLU A 12 0.99 -8.57 36.24
N VAL A 13 1.16 -7.34 35.76
CA VAL A 13 1.47 -7.00 34.37
C VAL A 13 2.73 -6.16 34.40
N GLU A 14 3.76 -6.58 33.67
CA GLU A 14 5.05 -5.88 33.64
C GLU A 14 4.93 -4.50 33.00
N GLU A 15 4.20 -4.41 31.89
CA GLU A 15 4.02 -3.16 31.15
C GLU A 15 2.66 -3.15 30.41
N PHE A 16 2.04 -1.97 30.34
CA PHE A 16 0.89 -1.72 29.47
C PHE A 16 1.37 -1.02 28.20
N VAL A 17 1.22 -1.71 27.07
CA VAL A 17 1.61 -1.19 25.75
C VAL A 17 0.48 -1.36 24.73
N ASP A 18 0.56 -0.65 23.61
CA ASP A 18 -0.44 -0.74 22.55
C ASP A 18 -0.25 -2.01 21.71
N LEU A 19 -1.08 -3.02 21.97
CA LEU A 19 -1.03 -4.33 21.32
C LEU A 19 -2.24 -4.62 20.44
N ARG A 20 -3.29 -3.80 20.52
CA ARG A 20 -4.53 -4.06 19.80
C ARG A 20 -4.52 -3.31 18.47
N THR A 21 -5.26 -3.83 17.50
CA THR A 21 -5.61 -3.03 16.33
C THR A 21 -6.74 -2.06 16.70
N VAL A 22 -6.67 -0.87 16.12
CA VAL A 22 -7.75 0.13 16.18
C VAL A 22 -9.03 -0.40 15.53
N ASN A 23 -10.18 0.09 15.97
CA ASN A 23 -11.46 -0.08 15.27
C ASN A 23 -11.85 1.20 14.53
N GLU A 24 -12.67 1.06 13.49
CA GLU A 24 -13.25 2.22 12.80
C GLU A 24 -14.14 3.04 13.77
N GLY A 25 -14.03 4.36 13.72
CA GLY A 25 -14.75 5.28 14.61
C GLY A 25 -14.04 5.60 15.92
N GLU A 26 -12.92 4.95 16.26
CA GLU A 26 -12.12 5.32 17.42
C GLU A 26 -11.47 6.70 17.25
N ILE A 27 -11.16 7.37 18.37
CA ILE A 27 -10.55 8.70 18.39
C ILE A 27 -9.17 8.64 17.72
N SER A 28 -8.91 9.59 16.82
CA SER A 28 -7.61 9.69 16.16
C SER A 28 -6.50 9.95 17.20
N PRO A 29 -5.32 9.33 17.07
CA PRO A 29 -4.20 9.53 18.00
C PRO A 29 -3.64 10.97 18.00
N ASP A 30 -3.95 11.78 16.99
CA ASP A 30 -3.61 13.22 16.94
C ASP A 30 -4.65 14.12 17.64
N GLY A 31 -5.69 13.52 18.23
CA GLY A 31 -6.77 14.19 18.94
C GLY A 31 -7.83 14.83 18.04
N ARG A 32 -7.78 14.63 16.71
CA ARG A 32 -8.66 15.31 15.75
C ARG A 32 -9.56 14.33 15.02
N GLY A 33 -10.83 14.30 15.43
CA GLY A 33 -11.84 13.45 14.78
C GLY A 33 -11.65 11.96 15.07
N THR A 34 -12.15 11.12 14.17
CA THR A 34 -12.21 9.66 14.32
C THR A 34 -11.56 8.95 13.14
N LEU A 35 -11.01 7.77 13.40
CA LEU A 35 -10.41 6.91 12.40
C LEU A 35 -11.47 6.38 11.41
N LYS A 36 -11.15 6.45 10.12
CA LYS A 36 -11.94 5.87 9.02
C LYS A 36 -11.09 4.84 8.29
N PHE A 37 -11.69 3.73 7.89
CA PHE A 37 -10.96 2.68 7.20
C PHE A 37 -11.19 2.76 5.68
N ALA A 38 -10.13 2.50 4.95
CA ALA A 38 -10.17 2.35 3.50
C ALA A 38 -9.28 1.17 3.11
N ARG A 39 -9.61 0.53 1.98
CA ARG A 39 -8.76 -0.50 1.40
C ARG A 39 -7.82 0.16 0.39
N GLY A 40 -6.56 -0.23 0.44
CA GLY A 40 -5.52 0.27 -0.46
C GLY A 40 -4.64 -0.87 -0.95
N ILE A 41 -4.02 -0.66 -2.11
CA ILE A 41 -2.96 -1.52 -2.62
C ILE A 41 -1.64 -0.81 -2.37
N GLU A 42 -0.74 -1.44 -1.63
CA GLU A 42 0.61 -0.89 -1.43
C GLU A 42 1.42 -1.03 -2.73
N ILE A 43 1.62 0.10 -3.41
CA ILE A 43 2.41 0.19 -4.66
C ILE A 43 3.89 0.52 -4.42
N GLY A 44 4.24 0.96 -3.21
CA GLY A 44 5.61 1.29 -2.85
C GLY A 44 5.76 1.54 -1.35
N HIS A 45 7.01 1.50 -0.90
CA HIS A 45 7.38 1.67 0.51
C HIS A 45 8.72 2.40 0.60
N ILE A 46 8.85 3.28 1.59
CA ILE A 46 10.09 3.96 1.93
C ILE A 46 10.50 3.61 3.36
N PHE A 47 11.77 3.33 3.58
CA PHE A 47 12.28 3.01 4.91
C PHE A 47 13.49 3.86 5.27
N LYS A 48 13.51 4.34 6.52
CA LYS A 48 14.74 4.79 7.18
C LYS A 48 15.40 3.57 7.80
N LEU A 49 16.43 3.05 7.16
CA LEU A 49 17.12 1.83 7.61
C LEU A 49 18.15 2.12 8.70
N GLY A 50 18.61 3.37 8.81
CA GLY A 50 19.63 3.76 9.76
C GLY A 50 20.93 3.03 9.46
N THR A 51 21.54 2.42 10.47
CA THR A 51 22.83 1.73 10.37
C THR A 51 22.70 0.20 10.37
N ARG A 52 21.46 -0.33 10.36
CA ARG A 52 21.17 -1.77 10.52
C ARG A 52 22.01 -2.68 9.61
N TYR A 53 22.21 -2.27 8.36
CA TYR A 53 22.98 -3.04 7.38
C TYR A 53 24.46 -2.67 7.37
N THR A 54 24.77 -1.39 7.51
CA THR A 54 26.14 -0.89 7.42
C THR A 54 27.00 -1.31 8.61
N GLU A 55 26.43 -1.40 9.82
CA GLU A 55 27.11 -2.00 10.96
C GLU A 55 27.41 -3.48 10.74
N ALA A 56 26.42 -4.26 10.27
CA ALA A 56 26.57 -5.69 10.03
C ALA A 56 27.57 -6.01 8.89
N MET A 57 27.68 -5.13 7.89
CA MET A 57 28.55 -5.29 6.73
C MET A 57 29.89 -4.55 6.85
N ASN A 58 30.13 -3.84 7.95
CA ASN A 58 31.29 -2.97 8.15
C ASN A 58 31.47 -1.92 7.03
N ALA A 59 30.37 -1.34 6.55
CA ALA A 59 30.35 -0.34 5.51
C ALA A 59 30.41 1.08 6.10
N ASN A 60 31.62 1.57 6.32
CA ASN A 60 31.89 2.84 6.98
C ASN A 60 32.38 3.93 6.02
N ILE A 61 32.19 5.18 6.42
CA ILE A 61 32.74 6.38 5.79
C ILE A 61 33.51 7.21 6.83
N LEU A 62 34.41 8.09 6.37
CA LEU A 62 35.02 9.08 7.25
C LEU A 62 34.11 10.31 7.38
N ASP A 63 33.84 10.73 8.61
CA ASP A 63 33.15 11.98 8.87
C ASP A 63 34.06 13.20 8.66
N ALA A 64 33.53 14.40 8.86
CA ALA A 64 34.27 15.66 8.71
C ALA A 64 35.48 15.78 9.66
N ASN A 65 35.53 14.98 10.73
CA ASN A 65 36.64 14.94 11.70
C ASN A 65 37.59 13.75 11.45
N GLY A 66 37.39 12.99 10.37
CA GLY A 66 38.19 11.80 10.06
C GLY A 66 37.84 10.56 10.87
N ARG A 67 36.68 10.52 11.54
CA ARG A 67 36.22 9.33 12.29
C ARG A 67 35.50 8.37 11.37
N SER A 68 35.82 7.09 11.49
CA SER A 68 35.12 6.02 10.77
C SER A 68 33.75 5.78 11.41
N ILE A 69 32.67 6.04 10.67
CA ILE A 69 31.28 5.88 11.11
C ILE A 69 30.49 5.03 10.10
N PRO A 70 29.52 4.21 10.54
CA PRO A 70 28.65 3.49 9.63
C PRO A 70 27.82 4.46 8.79
N MET A 71 27.68 4.16 7.50
CA MET A 71 26.85 4.97 6.61
C MET A 71 25.38 4.89 7.03
N LEU A 72 24.68 6.03 7.06
CA LEU A 72 23.24 6.08 7.25
C LEU A 72 22.51 5.71 5.96
N MET A 73 21.56 4.78 6.05
CA MET A 73 20.84 4.27 4.90
C MET A 73 19.34 4.58 4.95
N GLY A 74 18.79 4.80 3.75
CA GLY A 74 17.37 4.68 3.46
C GLY A 74 17.18 3.78 2.24
N CYS A 75 15.99 3.21 2.07
CA CYS A 75 15.63 2.51 0.85
C CYS A 75 14.25 2.93 0.36
N TYR A 76 14.06 2.80 -0.96
CA TYR A 76 12.89 3.28 -1.68
C TYR A 76 12.50 2.22 -2.70
N GLY A 77 11.30 1.67 -2.56
CA GLY A 77 10.79 0.60 -3.42
C GLY A 77 9.47 0.96 -4.05
N ILE A 78 9.33 0.70 -5.35
CA ILE A 78 8.06 0.76 -6.09
C ILE A 78 7.89 -0.58 -6.80
N GLY A 79 6.75 -1.23 -6.59
CA GLY A 79 6.41 -2.47 -7.27
C GLY A 79 5.92 -2.20 -8.69
N VAL A 80 6.81 -2.07 -9.67
CA VAL A 80 6.45 -1.66 -11.05
C VAL A 80 5.36 -2.55 -11.67
N SER A 81 5.50 -3.88 -11.58
CA SER A 81 4.47 -4.80 -12.11
C SER A 81 3.17 -4.75 -11.31
N ARG A 82 3.25 -4.51 -9.99
CA ARG A 82 2.07 -4.34 -9.13
C ARG A 82 1.35 -3.03 -9.43
N LEU A 83 2.10 -1.96 -9.74
CA LEU A 83 1.54 -0.67 -10.12
C LEU A 83 0.65 -0.81 -11.36
N LEU A 84 1.10 -1.55 -12.39
CA LEU A 84 0.27 -1.87 -13.54
C LEU A 84 -1.04 -2.56 -13.12
N SER A 85 -0.97 -3.58 -12.26
CA SER A 85 -2.17 -4.26 -11.76
C SER A 85 -3.09 -3.34 -10.97
N ALA A 86 -2.53 -2.44 -10.15
CA ALA A 86 -3.30 -1.45 -9.39
C ALA A 86 -3.98 -0.41 -10.31
N ILE A 87 -3.32 -0.01 -11.41
CA ILE A 87 -3.94 0.81 -12.46
C ILE A 87 -5.12 0.06 -13.08
N LEU A 88 -4.94 -1.22 -13.45
CA LEU A 88 -6.04 -2.01 -14.00
C LEU A 88 -7.23 -2.13 -13.02
N GLU A 89 -6.96 -2.37 -11.74
CA GLU A 89 -8.00 -2.45 -10.69
C GLU A 89 -8.83 -1.16 -10.57
N GLN A 90 -8.19 0.00 -10.71
CA GLN A 90 -8.87 1.30 -10.58
C GLN A 90 -9.56 1.76 -11.88
N PHE A 91 -9.04 1.37 -13.04
CA PHE A 91 -9.43 1.93 -14.33
C PHE A 91 -10.16 0.94 -15.25
N ALA A 92 -10.27 -0.34 -14.90
CA ALA A 92 -11.09 -1.29 -15.61
C ALA A 92 -12.59 -0.93 -15.49
N ARG A 93 -13.33 -1.14 -16.58
CA ARG A 93 -14.77 -0.87 -16.68
C ARG A 93 -15.46 -2.06 -17.32
N ILE A 94 -16.65 -2.37 -16.82
CA ILE A 94 -17.57 -3.32 -17.42
C ILE A 94 -18.73 -2.50 -17.99
N TYR A 95 -19.06 -2.73 -19.25
CA TYR A 95 -20.22 -2.17 -19.92
C TYR A 95 -21.24 -3.28 -20.15
N VAL A 96 -22.49 -2.94 -19.92
CA VAL A 96 -23.63 -3.83 -20.14
C VAL A 96 -24.58 -3.11 -21.08
N GLU A 97 -24.82 -3.72 -22.23
CA GLU A 97 -25.70 -3.19 -23.27
C GLU A 97 -26.85 -4.17 -23.54
N LYS A 98 -28.08 -3.66 -23.67
CA LYS A 98 -29.24 -4.47 -24.07
C LYS A 98 -29.33 -4.47 -25.59
N THR A 99 -29.34 -5.65 -26.21
CA THR A 99 -29.45 -5.79 -27.67
C THR A 99 -30.90 -5.51 -28.13
N PRO A 100 -31.12 -5.26 -29.43
CA PRO A 100 -32.47 -5.16 -29.99
C PRO A 100 -33.33 -6.43 -29.83
N ARG A 101 -32.72 -7.58 -29.47
CA ARG A 101 -33.40 -8.85 -29.18
C ARG A 101 -33.68 -9.05 -27.69
N GLU A 102 -33.54 -8.00 -26.90
CA GLU A 102 -33.69 -7.99 -25.45
C GLU A 102 -32.66 -8.82 -24.66
N GLU A 103 -31.56 -9.22 -25.30
CA GLU A 103 -30.47 -9.95 -24.63
C GLU A 103 -29.46 -8.97 -24.03
N PHE A 104 -28.79 -9.37 -22.94
CA PHE A 104 -27.68 -8.59 -22.38
C PHE A 104 -26.34 -9.00 -22.99
N LYS A 105 -25.60 -8.01 -23.49
CA LYS A 105 -24.21 -8.16 -23.93
C LYS A 105 -23.29 -7.48 -22.93
N PHE A 106 -22.23 -8.19 -22.54
CA PHE A 106 -21.19 -7.70 -21.66
C PHE A 106 -19.93 -7.40 -22.46
N SER A 107 -19.31 -6.25 -22.20
CA SER A 107 -17.97 -5.94 -22.66
C SER A 107 -17.17 -5.35 -21.51
N TRP A 108 -15.85 -5.44 -21.59
CA TRP A 108 -14.95 -4.82 -20.63
C TRP A 108 -13.92 -3.98 -21.38
N SER A 109 -13.48 -2.91 -20.75
CA SER A 109 -12.38 -2.10 -21.24
C SER A 109 -11.49 -1.64 -20.10
N ILE A 110 -10.28 -1.23 -20.45
CA ILE A 110 -9.38 -0.55 -19.52
C ILE A 110 -9.30 0.90 -19.98
N ASN A 111 -9.72 1.83 -19.13
CA ASN A 111 -9.57 3.25 -19.41
C ASN A 111 -8.21 3.73 -18.89
N PHE A 112 -7.13 3.38 -19.59
CA PHE A 112 -5.79 3.78 -19.19
C PHE A 112 -5.70 5.31 -19.03
N PRO A 113 -5.01 5.80 -17.99
CA PRO A 113 -4.48 7.16 -18.01
C PRO A 113 -3.65 7.38 -19.28
N LYS A 114 -3.69 8.58 -19.84
CA LYS A 114 -3.09 8.88 -21.15
C LYS A 114 -1.62 8.47 -21.22
N GLU A 115 -0.89 8.71 -20.15
CA GLU A 115 0.56 8.45 -20.03
C GLU A 115 0.90 6.95 -19.97
N LEU A 116 -0.11 6.09 -19.76
CA LEU A 116 0.04 4.66 -19.53
C LEU A 116 -0.63 3.80 -20.61
N ALA A 117 -1.37 4.43 -21.53
CA ALA A 117 -1.95 3.72 -22.65
C ALA A 117 -0.84 3.09 -23.50
N PRO A 118 -0.99 1.83 -23.95
CA PRO A 118 0.04 1.18 -24.75
C PRO A 118 0.22 1.85 -26.12
N PHE A 119 -0.84 2.48 -26.63
CA PHE A 119 -0.87 3.25 -27.88
C PHE A 119 -1.85 4.40 -27.74
N ASP A 120 -1.57 5.54 -28.37
CA ASP A 120 -2.48 6.70 -28.38
C ASP A 120 -3.70 6.48 -29.28
N ILE A 121 -3.53 5.74 -30.38
CA ILE A 121 -4.56 5.53 -31.42
C ILE A 121 -4.54 4.05 -31.84
N HIS A 122 -5.71 3.42 -31.87
CA HIS A 122 -5.93 2.08 -32.40
C HIS A 122 -6.82 2.17 -33.65
N LEU A 123 -6.23 2.05 -34.84
CA LEU A 123 -6.95 2.09 -36.11
C LEU A 123 -7.53 0.71 -36.45
N VAL A 124 -8.85 0.62 -36.59
CA VAL A 124 -9.57 -0.63 -36.89
C VAL A 124 -10.31 -0.47 -38.22
N PRO A 125 -9.82 -1.04 -39.34
CA PRO A 125 -10.54 -1.00 -40.60
C PRO A 125 -11.69 -2.00 -40.57
N VAL A 126 -12.92 -1.53 -40.84
CA VAL A 126 -14.14 -2.37 -40.74
C VAL A 126 -14.40 -3.18 -42.02
N ASN A 127 -13.92 -2.68 -43.15
CA ASN A 127 -13.99 -3.37 -44.44
C ASN A 127 -12.76 -3.01 -45.27
N VAL A 128 -11.89 -3.98 -45.49
CA VAL A 128 -10.73 -3.86 -46.37
C VAL A 128 -11.07 -4.63 -47.63
N LYS A 129 -11.14 -3.92 -48.77
CA LYS A 129 -11.34 -4.55 -50.09
C LYS A 129 -10.16 -5.43 -50.47
#